data_AF-A0A7S0GBX4-F1
#
_entry.id   AF-A0A7S0GBX4-F1
#
_cell.length_a   1.000
_cell.length_b   1.000
_cell.length_c   1.000
_cell.angle_alpha   90.00
_cell.angle_beta   90.00
_cell.angle_gamma   90.00
#
_symmetry.space_group_name_H-M   'P 1'
#
loop_
_entity.id
_entity.type
_entity.pdbx_description
1 polymer ?
#
loop_
_entity_poly.entity_id
_entity_poly.type
_entity_poly.pdbx_seq_one_letter_code
_entity_poly.pdbx_strand_id
1 'polypeptide(L)'
;FAPIINTAIEEARTSGSSQSYSVLLIITDGVINDMQQTIDAICEAAATSPLSIVIIGVGDADFTAMEQIDGDKNELCNSAGEPAQRDIVQFVPFNKYKLNGTRLAKETMAEIPGQIVQYFKSRNIHPRPPIPPPMYDEIYY
;
A
#
# COMPACT_ATOMS: atom_id res chain seq x y z
N PHE A 1 -11.12 7.19 -6.25
CA PHE A 1 -9.68 7.40 -5.98
C PHE A 1 -8.78 7.20 -7.19
N ALA A 2 -9.28 6.72 -8.33
CA ALA A 2 -8.46 6.41 -9.51
C ALA A 2 -7.40 7.48 -9.89
N PRO A 3 -7.70 8.80 -9.94
CA PRO A 3 -6.70 9.78 -10.38
C PRO A 3 -5.45 9.82 -9.49
N ILE A 4 -5.62 9.79 -8.16
CA ILE A 4 -4.47 9.85 -7.24
C ILE A 4 -3.68 8.54 -7.22
N ILE A 5 -4.36 7.40 -7.41
CA ILE A 5 -3.70 6.09 -7.55
C ILE A 5 -2.85 6.07 -8.82
N ASN A 6 -3.38 6.56 -9.95
CA ASN A 6 -2.64 6.66 -11.20
C ASN A 6 -1.41 7.56 -11.08
N THR A 7 -1.50 8.70 -10.39
CA THR A 7 -0.32 9.53 -10.10
C THR A 7 0.71 8.76 -9.27
N ALA A 8 0.28 8.05 -8.22
CA ALA A 8 1.19 7.27 -7.37
C ALA A 8 1.87 6.12 -8.11
N ILE A 9 1.19 5.51 -9.09
CA ILE A 9 1.77 4.50 -9.98
C ILE A 9 2.98 5.07 -10.73
N GLU A 10 2.81 6.24 -11.35
CA GLU A 10 3.88 6.87 -12.13
C GLU A 10 5.07 7.30 -11.25
N GLU A 11 4.81 7.85 -10.07
CA GLU A 11 5.85 8.19 -9.09
C GLU A 11 6.59 6.95 -8.57
N ALA A 12 5.86 5.87 -8.26
CA ALA A 12 6.47 4.63 -7.77
C ALA A 12 7.38 3.99 -8.82
N ARG A 13 7.00 4.05 -10.11
CA ARG A 13 7.80 3.52 -11.22
C ARG A 13 9.05 4.35 -11.54
N THR A 14 9.00 5.66 -11.32
CA THR A 14 10.09 6.58 -11.64
C THR A 14 11.10 6.76 -10.51
N SER A 15 10.78 6.28 -9.29
CA SER A 15 11.69 6.30 -8.16
C SER A 15 13.02 5.59 -8.51
N GLY A 16 14.09 6.36 -8.66
CA GLY A 16 15.33 6.00 -9.38
C GLY A 16 16.22 4.93 -8.74
N SER A 17 15.68 4.10 -7.85
CA SER A 17 16.41 2.99 -7.24
C SER A 17 15.71 1.66 -7.53
N SER A 18 16.47 0.62 -7.89
CA SER A 18 15.92 -0.72 -8.17
C SER A 18 15.24 -1.41 -6.98
N GLN A 19 15.27 -0.80 -5.79
CA GLN A 19 14.67 -1.31 -4.55
C GLN A 19 13.95 -0.22 -3.75
N SER A 20 13.32 0.74 -4.42
CA SER A 20 12.35 1.62 -3.78
C SER A 20 10.98 0.96 -3.77
N TYR A 21 10.24 1.20 -2.70
CA TYR A 21 8.86 0.79 -2.54
C TYR A 21 8.09 1.92 -1.88
N SER A 22 6.94 2.28 -2.45
CA SER A 22 6.14 3.42 -2.05
C SER A 22 4.88 2.97 -1.30
N VAL A 23 4.42 3.82 -0.37
CA VAL A 23 3.12 3.66 0.28
C VAL A 23 2.32 4.93 0.01
N LEU A 24 1.20 4.80 -0.71
CA LEU A 24 0.23 5.87 -0.89
C LEU A 24 -0.73 5.88 0.30
N LEU A 25 -0.70 6.95 1.09
CA LEU A 25 -1.66 7.18 2.17
C LEU A 25 -2.78 8.10 1.70
N ILE A 26 -4.02 7.61 1.71
CA ILE A 26 -5.24 8.37 1.41
C ILE A 26 -6.00 8.58 2.72
N ILE A 27 -6.33 9.83 3.04
CA ILE A 27 -7.20 10.18 4.17
C ILE A 27 -8.48 10.77 3.60
N THR A 28 -9.63 10.23 3.98
CA THR A 28 -10.93 10.70 3.44
C THR A 28 -12.02 10.66 4.51
N ASP A 29 -12.97 11.58 4.43
CA ASP A 29 -14.19 11.61 5.22
C ASP A 29 -15.44 11.15 4.44
N GLY A 30 -15.25 10.73 3.18
CA GLY A 30 -16.32 10.41 2.24
C GLY A 30 -16.18 9.04 1.59
N VAL A 31 -17.18 8.68 0.81
CA VAL A 31 -17.29 7.38 0.12
C VAL A 31 -16.61 7.40 -1.26
N ILE A 32 -16.26 6.22 -1.77
CA ILE A 32 -15.76 6.07 -3.14
C ILE A 32 -16.95 6.21 -4.10
N ASN A 33 -16.97 7.29 -4.89
CA ASN A 33 -18.02 7.52 -5.89
C ASN A 33 -17.83 6.64 -7.14
N ASP A 34 -16.59 6.51 -7.62
CA ASP A 34 -16.25 5.76 -8.83
C ASP A 34 -15.54 4.45 -8.47
N MET A 35 -16.32 3.45 -8.05
CA MET A 35 -15.76 2.18 -7.54
C MET A 35 -14.99 1.43 -8.62
N GLN A 36 -15.59 1.17 -9.78
CA GLN A 36 -14.94 0.38 -10.83
C GLN A 36 -13.64 1.03 -11.33
N GLN A 37 -13.63 2.35 -11.53
CA GLN A 37 -12.41 3.06 -11.94
C GLN A 37 -11.32 2.96 -10.86
N THR A 38 -11.73 2.97 -9.58
CA THR A 38 -10.80 2.81 -8.47
C THR A 38 -10.24 1.38 -8.44
N ILE A 39 -11.07 0.37 -8.66
CA ILE A 39 -10.64 -1.04 -8.77
C ILE A 39 -9.69 -1.22 -9.95
N ASP A 40 -10.00 -0.67 -11.13
CA ASP A 40 -9.15 -0.76 -12.31
C ASP A 40 -7.75 -0.18 -12.04
N ALA A 41 -7.68 0.98 -11.36
CA ALA A 41 -6.42 1.58 -10.96
C ALA A 41 -5.65 0.75 -9.90
N ILE A 42 -6.36 0.12 -8.96
CA ILE A 42 -5.77 -0.81 -7.98
C ILE A 42 -5.18 -2.03 -8.69
N CYS A 43 -5.92 -2.64 -9.62
CA CYS A 43 -5.46 -3.81 -10.38
C CYS A 43 -4.21 -3.48 -11.21
N GLU A 44 -4.18 -2.31 -11.86
CA GLU A 44 -2.99 -1.83 -12.58
C GLU A 44 -1.79 -1.65 -11.63
N ALA A 45 -1.98 -0.98 -10.49
CA ALA A 45 -0.93 -0.82 -9.49
C ALA A 45 -0.41 -2.17 -8.97
N ALA A 46 -1.32 -3.11 -8.68
CA ALA A 46 -0.99 -4.44 -8.17
C ALA A 46 -0.11 -5.23 -9.15
N ALA A 47 -0.42 -5.14 -10.44
CA ALA A 47 0.32 -5.80 -11.50
C ALA A 47 1.71 -5.20 -11.73
N THR A 48 1.83 -3.87 -11.64
CA THR A 48 2.95 -3.18 -12.28
C THR A 48 3.90 -2.43 -11.34
N SER A 49 3.43 -2.01 -10.16
CA SER A 49 4.13 -0.98 -9.37
C SER A 49 4.61 -1.48 -8.00
N PRO A 50 5.78 -0.99 -7.52
CA PRO A 50 6.26 -1.20 -6.15
C PRO A 50 5.47 -0.30 -5.18
N LEU A 51 4.16 -0.53 -5.06
CA LEU A 51 3.22 0.35 -4.38
C LEU A 51 2.27 -0.44 -3.49
N SER A 52 2.08 0.05 -2.26
CA SER A 52 0.94 -0.25 -1.40
C SER A 52 0.06 0.98 -1.24
N ILE A 53 -1.23 0.77 -0.95
CA ILE A 53 -2.22 1.82 -0.76
C ILE A 53 -2.84 1.62 0.62
N VAL A 54 -2.82 2.66 1.44
CA VAL A 54 -3.47 2.69 2.74
C VAL A 54 -4.57 3.74 2.70
N ILE A 55 -5.79 3.35 3.05
CA ILE A 55 -6.95 4.24 3.08
C ILE A 55 -7.41 4.40 4.52
N ILE A 56 -7.36 5.62 5.04
CA ILE A 56 -7.86 5.97 6.38
C ILE A 56 -9.17 6.73 6.24
N GLY A 57 -10.26 6.10 6.70
CA GLY A 57 -11.57 6.73 6.80
C GLY A 57 -11.73 7.51 8.10
N VAL A 58 -11.95 8.82 8.04
CA VAL A 58 -12.22 9.70 9.19
C VAL A 58 -13.68 10.17 9.19
N GLY A 59 -14.21 10.55 10.34
CA GLY A 59 -15.62 10.96 10.42
C GLY A 59 -16.59 9.78 10.36
N ASP A 60 -17.87 10.07 10.12
CA ASP A 60 -18.97 9.12 10.37
C ASP A 60 -19.68 8.67 9.08
N ALA A 61 -18.99 8.70 7.94
CA ALA A 61 -19.48 8.19 6.67
C ALA A 61 -19.63 6.66 6.67
N ASP A 62 -20.42 6.14 5.71
CA ASP A 62 -20.56 4.71 5.48
C ASP A 62 -19.37 4.16 4.67
N PHE A 63 -18.49 3.44 5.35
CA PHE A 63 -17.29 2.87 4.74
C PHE A 63 -17.46 1.44 4.18
N THR A 64 -18.68 0.94 4.04
CA THR A 64 -18.93 -0.40 3.47
C THR A 64 -18.24 -0.60 2.12
N ALA A 65 -18.25 0.43 1.27
CA ALA A 65 -17.58 0.43 -0.03
C ALA A 65 -16.05 0.28 0.09
N MET A 66 -15.43 0.82 1.14
CA MET A 66 -13.99 0.70 1.37
C MET A 66 -13.61 -0.71 1.84
N GLU A 67 -14.48 -1.36 2.62
CA GLU A 67 -14.27 -2.75 3.03
C GLU A 67 -14.32 -3.73 1.84
N GLN A 68 -14.95 -3.34 0.72
CA GLN A 68 -14.97 -4.15 -0.50
C GLN A 68 -13.62 -4.18 -1.23
N ILE A 69 -12.82 -3.13 -1.09
CA ILE A 69 -11.50 -3.03 -1.74
C ILE A 69 -10.33 -3.37 -0.82
N ASP A 70 -10.62 -3.74 0.43
CA ASP A 70 -9.68 -4.31 1.39
C ASP A 70 -9.28 -5.72 0.90
N GLY A 71 -8.00 -5.94 0.64
CA GLY A 71 -7.57 -7.11 -0.13
C GLY A 71 -7.58 -8.44 0.63
N ASP A 72 -7.80 -8.42 1.94
CA ASP A 72 -7.99 -9.61 2.78
C ASP A 72 -9.40 -10.23 2.63
N LYS A 73 -10.38 -9.47 2.13
CA LYS A 73 -11.79 -9.88 2.09
C LYS A 73 -12.31 -10.26 0.72
N ASN A 74 -11.78 -9.67 -0.35
CA ASN A 74 -12.39 -9.79 -1.68
C ASN A 74 -11.35 -9.95 -2.80
N GLU A 75 -11.64 -10.84 -3.74
CA GLU A 75 -10.92 -10.88 -5.02
C GLU A 75 -11.40 -9.71 -5.89
N LEU A 76 -10.53 -8.71 -6.06
CA LEU A 76 -10.81 -7.58 -6.94
C LEU A 76 -10.56 -7.96 -8.40
N CYS A 77 -11.53 -7.68 -9.27
CA CYS A 77 -11.42 -7.85 -10.71
C CYS A 77 -11.53 -6.50 -11.43
N ASN A 78 -10.64 -6.26 -12.38
CA ASN A 78 -10.75 -5.09 -13.25
C ASN A 78 -11.97 -5.20 -14.18
N SER A 79 -12.25 -4.14 -14.94
CA SER A 79 -13.35 -4.07 -15.91
C SER A 79 -13.25 -5.08 -17.06
N ALA A 80 -12.08 -5.68 -17.28
CA ALA A 80 -11.88 -6.80 -18.22
C ALA A 80 -12.13 -8.18 -17.59
N GLY A 81 -12.40 -8.25 -16.29
CA GLY A 81 -12.62 -9.49 -15.54
C GLY A 81 -11.33 -10.16 -15.06
N GLU A 82 -10.20 -9.47 -15.12
CA GLU A 82 -8.90 -10.00 -14.66
C GLU A 82 -8.71 -9.70 -13.16
N PRO A 83 -8.30 -10.68 -12.35
CA PRO A 83 -8.09 -10.49 -10.92
C PRO A 83 -6.83 -9.66 -10.65
N ALA A 84 -6.83 -8.92 -9.54
CA ALA A 84 -5.64 -8.24 -9.04
C ALA A 84 -4.52 -9.25 -8.76
N GLN A 85 -3.31 -8.99 -9.28
CA GLN A 85 -2.19 -9.95 -9.17
C GLN A 85 -1.65 -10.10 -7.74
N ARG A 86 -1.88 -9.09 -6.91
CA ARG A 86 -1.44 -9.01 -5.51
C ARG A 86 -2.45 -8.18 -4.73
N ASP A 87 -2.56 -8.48 -3.45
CA ASP A 87 -3.17 -7.57 -2.51
C ASP A 87 -2.20 -6.39 -2.25
N ILE A 88 -2.74 -5.17 -2.33
CA ILE A 88 -2.00 -3.93 -2.11
C ILE A 88 -2.79 -2.89 -1.31
N VAL A 89 -4.01 -3.19 -0.83
CA VAL A 89 -4.90 -2.19 -0.23
C VAL A 89 -5.23 -2.58 1.21
N GLN A 90 -4.89 -1.68 2.14
CA GLN A 90 -5.32 -1.75 3.53
C GLN A 90 -6.31 -0.62 3.83
N PHE A 91 -7.53 -0.96 4.24
CA PHE A 91 -8.47 0.02 4.78
C PHE A 91 -8.45 0.07 6.32
N VAL A 92 -8.44 1.28 6.89
CA VAL A 92 -8.49 1.51 8.34
C VAL A 92 -9.52 2.59 8.69
N PRO A 93 -10.64 2.25 9.34
CA PRO A 93 -11.56 3.25 9.87
C PRO A 93 -10.98 3.89 11.14
N PHE A 94 -10.52 5.14 11.03
CA PHE A 94 -9.88 5.89 12.12
C PHE A 94 -10.72 5.93 13.39
N ASN A 95 -12.05 5.99 13.22
CA ASN A 95 -12.99 6.09 14.34
C ASN A 95 -12.93 4.90 15.32
N LYS A 96 -12.45 3.73 14.88
CA LYS A 96 -12.23 2.57 15.77
C LYS A 96 -11.02 2.76 16.71
N TYR A 97 -10.15 3.74 16.44
CA TYR A 97 -8.84 3.89 17.07
C TYR A 97 -8.54 5.30 17.63
N LYS A 98 -9.54 6.21 17.71
CA LYS A 98 -9.39 7.67 18.01
C LYS A 98 -8.48 8.04 19.19
N LEU A 99 -8.27 7.15 20.16
CA LEU A 99 -7.48 7.41 21.38
C LEU A 99 -6.26 6.48 21.52
N ASN A 100 -5.92 5.71 20.49
CA ASN A 100 -4.82 4.75 20.54
C ASN A 100 -3.99 4.79 19.26
N GLY A 101 -3.09 5.79 19.19
CA GLY A 101 -2.17 5.96 18.07
C GLY A 101 -1.30 4.73 17.80
N THR A 102 -0.93 3.98 18.84
CA THR A 102 -0.15 2.73 18.69
C THR A 102 -0.96 1.65 17.98
N ARG A 103 -2.23 1.46 18.34
CA ARG A 103 -3.12 0.51 17.65
C ARG A 103 -3.42 0.95 16.23
N LEU A 104 -3.67 2.24 16.01
CA LEU A 104 -3.86 2.80 14.67
C LEU A 104 -2.65 2.51 13.79
N ALA A 105 -1.44 2.86 14.26
CA ALA A 105 -0.20 2.61 13.54
C ALA A 105 0.03 1.11 13.26
N LYS A 106 -0.27 0.25 14.24
CA LYS A 106 -0.19 -1.20 14.06
C LYS A 106 -1.13 -1.67 12.94
N GLU A 107 -2.37 -1.21 12.93
CA GLU A 107 -3.37 -1.59 11.93
C GLU A 107 -3.00 -1.09 10.54
N THR A 108 -2.62 0.18 10.44
CA THR A 108 -2.19 0.82 9.19
C THR A 108 -0.99 0.10 8.55
N MET A 109 -0.12 -0.49 9.36
CA MET A 109 1.11 -1.15 8.89
C MET A 109 0.99 -2.68 8.80
N ALA A 110 -0.16 -3.28 9.13
CA ALA A 110 -0.27 -4.72 9.33
C ALA A 110 0.09 -5.53 8.06
N GLU A 111 -0.38 -5.09 6.90
CA GLU A 111 -0.19 -5.82 5.63
C GLU A 111 1.03 -5.38 4.82
N ILE A 112 1.49 -4.15 5.02
CA ILE A 112 2.57 -3.54 4.22
C ILE A 112 3.83 -4.44 4.13
N PRO A 113 4.33 -5.06 5.23
CA PRO A 113 5.48 -5.95 5.12
C PRO A 113 5.26 -7.15 4.19
N GLY A 114 4.06 -7.75 4.21
CA GLY A 114 3.71 -8.87 3.34
C GLY A 114 3.65 -8.44 1.87
N GLN A 115 3.03 -7.31 1.60
CA GLN A 115 2.87 -6.74 0.26
C GLN A 115 4.23 -6.40 -0.39
N ILE A 116 5.16 -5.84 0.40
CA ILE A 116 6.55 -5.57 -0.03
C ILE A 116 7.25 -6.87 -0.45
N VAL A 117 7.20 -7.89 0.41
CA VAL A 117 7.84 -9.18 0.14
C VAL A 117 7.23 -9.84 -1.10
N GLN A 118 5.90 -9.76 -1.26
CA GLN A 118 5.21 -10.31 -2.42
C GLN A 118 5.66 -9.64 -3.73
N TYR A 119 5.78 -8.30 -3.74
CA TYR A 119 6.25 -7.56 -4.92
C TYR A 119 7.68 -7.93 -5.32
N PHE A 120 8.62 -7.85 -4.38
CA PHE A 120 10.04 -8.11 -4.73
C PHE A 120 10.27 -9.56 -5.13
N LYS A 121 9.57 -10.52 -4.49
CA LYS A 121 9.61 -11.93 -4.90
C LYS A 121 9.04 -12.15 -6.30
N SER A 122 7.89 -11.56 -6.64
CA SER A 122 7.29 -11.73 -7.98
C SER A 122 8.14 -11.13 -9.09
N ARG A 123 8.98 -10.13 -8.77
CA ARG A 123 9.93 -9.49 -9.67
C ARG A 123 11.33 -10.11 -9.65
N ASN A 124 11.56 -11.17 -8.87
CA ASN A 124 12.87 -11.82 -8.70
C ASN A 124 13.98 -10.83 -8.26
N ILE A 125 13.64 -9.88 -7.39
CA ILE A 125 14.56 -8.88 -6.84
C ILE A 125 14.99 -9.35 -5.44
N HIS A 126 16.28 -9.60 -5.26
CA HIS A 126 16.84 -10.04 -3.98
C HIS A 126 17.26 -8.86 -3.10
N PRO A 127 17.15 -8.95 -1.75
CA PRO A 127 17.63 -7.91 -0.85
C PRO A 127 19.09 -7.51 -1.13
N ARG A 128 19.41 -6.23 -0.99
CA ARG A 128 20.80 -5.77 -1.00
C ARG A 128 21.62 -6.47 0.09
N PRO A 129 22.93 -6.66 -0.14
CA PRO A 129 23.81 -7.18 0.91
C PRO A 129 23.78 -6.27 2.14
N PRO A 130 24.03 -6.82 3.35
CA PRO A 130 24.09 -6.03 4.57
C PRO A 130 25.11 -4.89 4.44
N ILE A 131 24.75 -3.71 4.94
CA ILE A 131 25.69 -2.60 5.07
C ILE A 131 26.70 -3.00 6.16
N PRO A 132 28.02 -3.04 5.89
CA PRO A 132 29.01 -3.33 6.92
C PRO A 132 28.88 -2.35 8.09
N PRO A 133 29.11 -2.79 9.34
CA PRO A 133 29.14 -1.86 10.47
C PRO A 133 30.22 -0.78 10.22
N PRO A 134 30.01 0.46 10.69
CA PRO A 134 31.05 1.48 10.59
C PRO A 134 32.31 0.97 11.30
N MET A 135 33.45 1.09 10.63
CA MET A 135 34.74 0.77 11.25
C MET A 135 34.99 1.84 12.32
N TYR A 136 34.89 1.48 13.59
CA TYR A 136 35.40 2.35 14.65
C TYR A 136 36.91 2.25 14.59
N ASP A 137 37.59 3.38 14.34
CA ASP A 137 39.02 3.46 14.61
C ASP A 137 39.20 3.13 16.09
N GLU A 138 39.84 1.99 16.37
CA GLU A 138 40.38 1.71 17.69
C GLU A 138 41.40 2.81 17.98
N ILE A 139 40.98 3.86 18.69
CA ILE A 139 41.89 4.84 19.25
C ILE A 139 42.63 4.09 20.36
N TYR A 140 43.77 3.50 20.00
CA TYR A 140 44.68 2.85 20.93
C TYR A 140 45.16 3.88 21.97
N TYR A 141 45.02 3.51 23.24
CA TYR A 141 45.57 4.20 24.42
C TYR A 141 47.10 4.23 24.39
#